data_AF-A0A533WJU9-F1
#
_entry.id   AF-A0A533WJU9-F1
#
_cell.length_a   1.000
_cell.length_b   1.000
_cell.length_c   1.000
_cell.angle_alpha   90.00
_cell.angle_beta   90.00
_cell.angle_gamma   90.00
#
_symmetry.space_group_name_H-M   'P 1'
#
loop_
_entity.id
_entity.type
_entity.pdbx_description
1 polymer ?
#
loop_
_entity_poly.entity_id
_entity_poly.type
_entity_poly.pdbx_seq_one_letter_code
_entity_poly.pdbx_strand_id
1 'polypeptide(L)'
;MEITRMAETNMLPVRQAFLIAYMTGVLWLRRNPMSLVFTAISPFSLLFVLFVISGGKYTDFAVAGSLVMALVGYGLALGQDISFYKTEYKIQDVFVASPVSPLTYMMGLALSELLFGLPALIALASLVMLFGGSVSSIPLLVATILLIWGSMSAMGFFLSSHMLHMRNATQVISFVNVILTILPPVFYPITFMPMELWPLAYAMPTTHASLMLQYIMGMDTLPEGWSLGFGFAVQVAYLIGFVALAKTKAIWRES
;
A
#
# COMPACT_ATOMS: atom_id res chain seq x y z
N MET A 1 2.40 -38.75 -8.72
CA MET A 1 2.96 -38.64 -7.35
C MET A 1 4.01 -37.53 -7.25
N GLU A 2 4.88 -37.37 -8.24
CA GLU A 2 5.91 -36.31 -8.26
C GLU A 2 5.36 -34.90 -8.53
N ILE A 3 4.42 -34.76 -9.48
CA ILE A 3 3.70 -33.50 -9.77
C ILE A 3 2.87 -33.05 -8.55
N THR A 4 2.27 -34.00 -7.83
CA THR A 4 1.48 -33.75 -6.61
C THR A 4 2.36 -33.27 -5.46
N ARG A 5 3.55 -33.86 -5.28
CA ARG A 5 4.56 -33.40 -4.32
C ARG A 5 5.11 -32.02 -4.66
N MET A 6 5.37 -31.72 -5.94
CA MET A 6 5.81 -30.38 -6.37
C MET A 6 4.72 -29.32 -6.13
N ALA A 7 3.45 -29.64 -6.39
CA ALA A 7 2.32 -28.76 -6.10
C ALA A 7 2.17 -28.51 -4.58
N GLU A 8 2.26 -29.56 -3.75
CA GLU A 8 2.26 -29.41 -2.29
C GLU A 8 3.42 -28.54 -1.78
N THR A 9 4.61 -28.71 -2.36
CA THR A 9 5.81 -27.94 -1.97
C THR A 9 5.68 -26.45 -2.34
N ASN A 10 5.06 -26.14 -3.49
CA ASN A 10 4.80 -24.76 -3.91
C ASN A 10 3.60 -24.10 -3.21
N MET A 11 2.65 -24.91 -2.70
CA MET A 11 1.52 -24.42 -1.91
C MET A 11 1.89 -24.11 -0.45
N LEU A 12 3.03 -24.64 0.05
CA LEU A 12 3.49 -24.38 1.42
C LEU A 12 3.73 -22.88 1.69
N PRO A 13 4.50 -22.12 0.87
CA PRO A 13 4.70 -20.69 1.11
C PRO A 13 3.41 -19.87 1.05
N VAL A 14 2.54 -20.16 0.08
CA VAL A 14 1.26 -19.44 -0.07
C VAL A 14 0.38 -19.68 1.15
N ARG A 15 0.23 -20.95 1.56
CA ARG A 15 -0.53 -21.33 2.75
C ARG A 15 0.05 -20.70 4.01
N GLN A 16 1.37 -20.69 4.17
CA GLN A 16 2.05 -20.03 5.29
C GLN A 16 1.72 -18.53 5.34
N ALA A 17 1.79 -17.82 4.21
CA ALA A 17 1.45 -16.40 4.15
C ALA A 17 -0.02 -16.14 4.56
N PHE A 18 -0.97 -16.95 4.07
CA PHE A 18 -2.38 -16.83 4.48
C PHE A 18 -2.60 -17.14 5.96
N LEU A 19 -1.88 -18.10 6.54
CA LEU A 19 -1.97 -18.41 7.97
C LEU A 19 -1.44 -17.25 8.82
N ILE A 20 -0.31 -16.66 8.44
CA ILE A 20 0.23 -15.46 9.09
C ILE A 20 -0.81 -14.34 9.01
N ALA A 21 -1.32 -14.04 7.80
CA ALA A 21 -2.32 -13.00 7.58
C ALA A 21 -3.59 -13.20 8.42
N TYR A 22 -4.04 -14.45 8.54
CA TYR A 22 -5.20 -14.79 9.36
C TYR A 22 -4.93 -14.55 10.86
N MET A 23 -3.77 -14.98 11.35
CA MET A 23 -3.38 -14.86 12.74
C MET A 23 -3.18 -13.41 13.18
N THR A 24 -2.50 -12.61 12.37
CA THR A 24 -2.14 -11.23 12.71
C THR A 24 -3.25 -10.23 12.37
N GLY A 25 -4.02 -10.48 11.30
CA GLY A 25 -5.02 -9.53 10.81
C GLY A 25 -6.44 -9.95 11.14
N VAL A 26 -6.92 -11.03 10.51
CA VAL A 26 -8.34 -11.43 10.57
C VAL A 26 -8.79 -11.77 11.99
N LEU A 27 -7.98 -12.51 12.74
CA LEU A 27 -8.28 -12.87 14.12
C LEU A 27 -8.33 -11.64 15.03
N TRP A 28 -7.44 -10.67 14.80
CA TRP A 28 -7.43 -9.40 15.52
C TRP A 28 -8.70 -8.60 15.24
N LEU A 29 -9.08 -8.48 13.96
CA LEU A 29 -10.29 -7.79 13.53
C LEU A 29 -11.56 -8.38 14.16
N ARG A 30 -11.63 -9.71 14.20
CA ARG A 30 -12.76 -10.43 14.82
C ARG A 30 -12.87 -10.16 16.32
N ARG A 31 -11.74 -9.97 17.00
CA ARG A 31 -11.70 -9.68 18.45
C ARG A 31 -11.91 -8.20 18.75
N ASN A 32 -11.44 -7.32 17.87
CA ASN A 32 -11.44 -5.87 18.04
C ASN A 32 -12.05 -5.16 16.82
N PRO A 33 -13.35 -5.30 16.55
CA PRO A 33 -13.96 -4.73 15.34
C PRO A 33 -13.88 -3.20 15.28
N MET A 34 -13.79 -2.52 16.43
CA MET A 34 -13.58 -1.06 16.49
C MET A 34 -12.30 -0.59 15.78
N SER A 35 -11.31 -1.47 15.66
CA SER A 35 -10.05 -1.17 14.99
C SER A 35 -10.22 -0.80 13.51
N LEU A 36 -11.32 -1.26 12.87
CA LEU A 36 -11.73 -0.85 11.53
C LEU A 36 -12.01 0.65 11.39
N VAL A 37 -12.62 1.24 12.42
CA VAL A 37 -12.95 2.66 12.40
C VAL A 37 -11.65 3.46 12.44
N PHE A 38 -10.73 3.10 13.34
CA PHE A 38 -9.51 3.86 13.57
C PHE A 38 -8.61 3.98 12.33
N THR A 39 -8.51 2.94 11.52
CA THR A 39 -7.67 2.99 10.31
C THR A 39 -8.31 3.68 9.13
N ALA A 40 -9.65 3.75 9.09
CA ALA A 40 -10.38 4.53 8.11
C ALA A 40 -10.31 6.05 8.41
N ILE A 41 -10.02 6.47 9.65
CA ILE A 41 -10.09 7.89 10.06
C ILE A 41 -9.30 8.78 9.11
N SER A 42 -8.01 8.49 8.88
CA SER A 42 -7.13 9.41 8.15
C SER A 42 -7.57 9.67 6.69
N PRO A 43 -7.73 8.64 5.83
CA PRO A 43 -8.13 8.87 4.44
C PRO A 43 -9.54 9.47 4.32
N PHE A 44 -10.51 9.02 5.13
CA PHE A 44 -11.86 9.57 5.07
C PHE A 44 -11.95 10.98 5.66
N SER A 45 -11.13 11.33 6.66
CA SER A 45 -11.09 12.70 7.20
C SER A 45 -10.56 13.68 6.16
N LEU A 46 -9.50 13.32 5.43
CA LEU A 46 -8.96 14.18 4.39
C LEU A 46 -9.94 14.32 3.21
N LEU A 47 -10.59 13.22 2.83
CA LEU A 47 -11.71 13.25 1.86
C LEU A 47 -12.78 14.25 2.30
N PHE A 48 -13.26 14.12 3.54
CA PHE A 48 -14.31 14.96 4.09
C PHE A 48 -13.93 16.43 4.11
N VAL A 49 -12.72 16.76 4.59
CA VAL A 49 -12.22 18.14 4.63
C VAL A 49 -12.16 18.74 3.23
N LEU A 50 -11.63 18.01 2.24
CA LEU A 50 -11.56 18.49 0.85
C LEU A 50 -12.93 18.64 0.22
N PHE A 51 -13.86 17.72 0.50
CA PHE A 51 -15.24 17.83 0.06
C PHE A 51 -15.90 19.11 0.59
N VAL A 52 -15.79 19.37 1.90
CA VAL A 52 -16.40 20.53 2.55
C VAL A 52 -15.77 21.84 2.06
N ILE A 53 -14.44 21.93 2.03
CA ILE A 53 -13.73 23.17 1.64
C ILE A 53 -13.94 23.50 0.17
N SER A 54 -13.98 22.49 -0.71
CA SER A 54 -14.18 22.70 -2.15
C SER A 54 -15.64 22.94 -2.55
N GLY A 55 -16.58 22.86 -1.61
CA GLY A 55 -18.02 22.87 -1.93
C GLY A 55 -18.41 21.72 -2.86
N GLY A 56 -17.70 20.58 -2.78
CA GLY A 56 -17.88 19.41 -3.64
C GLY A 56 -17.19 19.48 -5.01
N LYS A 57 -16.54 20.60 -5.38
CA LYS A 57 -15.93 20.77 -6.71
C LYS A 57 -14.75 19.83 -6.98
N TYR A 58 -13.98 19.48 -5.96
CA TYR A 58 -12.78 18.64 -6.09
C TYR A 58 -12.95 17.26 -5.45
N THR A 59 -14.20 16.78 -5.38
CA THR A 59 -14.52 15.49 -4.76
C THR A 59 -13.83 14.32 -5.46
N ASP A 60 -13.69 14.38 -6.79
CA ASP A 60 -13.06 13.31 -7.57
C ASP A 60 -11.58 13.13 -7.16
N PHE A 61 -10.85 14.24 -7.01
CA PHE A 61 -9.47 14.22 -6.49
C PHE A 61 -9.40 13.79 -5.03
N ALA A 62 -10.37 14.21 -4.21
CA ALA A 62 -10.44 13.81 -2.81
C ALA A 62 -10.65 12.29 -2.68
N VAL A 63 -11.52 11.70 -3.49
CA VAL A 63 -11.78 10.25 -3.54
C VAL A 63 -10.55 9.49 -4.02
N ALA A 64 -10.01 9.86 -5.18
CA ALA A 64 -8.82 9.22 -5.74
C ALA A 64 -7.63 9.29 -4.77
N GLY A 65 -7.35 10.48 -4.23
CA GLY A 65 -6.26 10.70 -3.31
C GLY A 65 -6.43 9.95 -1.99
N SER A 66 -7.66 9.82 -1.49
CA SER A 66 -7.94 9.08 -0.25
C SER A 66 -7.70 7.59 -0.41
N LEU A 67 -8.02 7.02 -1.58
CA LEU A 67 -7.67 5.63 -1.89
C LEU A 67 -6.15 5.43 -1.94
N VAL A 68 -5.40 6.33 -2.59
CA VAL A 68 -3.93 6.28 -2.61
C VAL A 68 -3.37 6.39 -1.19
N MET A 69 -3.83 7.35 -0.40
CA MET A 69 -3.40 7.55 0.98
C MET A 69 -3.67 6.32 1.85
N ALA A 70 -4.85 5.70 1.70
CA ALA A 70 -5.18 4.46 2.40
C ALA A 70 -4.20 3.33 2.02
N LEU A 71 -3.96 3.12 0.72
CA LEU A 71 -3.07 2.06 0.24
C LEU A 71 -1.62 2.26 0.69
N VAL A 72 -1.13 3.50 0.66
CA VAL A 72 0.20 3.84 1.20
C VAL A 72 0.25 3.60 2.70
N GLY A 73 -0.77 4.02 3.44
CA GLY A 73 -0.88 3.80 4.87
C GLY A 73 -0.83 2.32 5.24
N TYR A 74 -1.69 1.49 4.66
CA TYR A 74 -1.74 0.06 4.93
C TYR A 74 -0.49 -0.68 4.47
N GLY A 75 0.09 -0.32 3.31
CA GLY A 75 1.34 -0.93 2.87
C GLY A 75 2.50 -0.62 3.80
N LEU A 76 2.65 0.64 4.21
CA LEU A 76 3.73 1.05 5.11
C LEU A 76 3.52 0.60 6.56
N ALA A 77 2.27 0.38 7.00
CA ALA A 77 1.92 -0.11 8.33
C ALA A 77 2.57 -1.47 8.64
N LEU A 78 2.77 -2.32 7.63
CA LEU A 78 3.55 -3.55 7.74
C LEU A 78 4.92 -3.32 8.41
N GLY A 79 5.58 -2.20 8.11
CA GLY A 79 6.88 -1.89 8.70
C GLY A 79 6.79 -1.60 10.20
N GLN A 80 5.67 -1.04 10.66
CA GLN A 80 5.38 -0.86 12.09
C GLN A 80 5.20 -2.21 12.78
N ASP A 81 4.35 -3.06 12.19
CA ASP A 81 4.06 -4.39 12.70
C ASP A 81 5.33 -5.23 12.83
N ILE A 82 6.19 -5.21 11.81
CA ILE A 82 7.48 -5.93 11.87
C ILE A 82 8.36 -5.40 12.98
N SER A 83 8.48 -4.08 13.09
CA SER A 83 9.31 -3.48 14.13
C SER A 83 8.82 -3.88 15.52
N PHE A 84 7.50 -3.87 15.72
CA PHE A 84 6.87 -4.30 16.96
C PHE A 84 7.05 -5.79 17.25
N TYR A 85 6.83 -6.65 16.25
CA TYR A 85 7.01 -8.10 16.35
C TYR A 85 8.46 -8.52 16.55
N LYS A 86 9.42 -7.71 16.08
CA LYS A 86 10.85 -7.90 16.26
C LYS A 86 11.33 -7.41 17.63
N THR A 87 10.99 -6.18 18.01
CA THR A 87 11.59 -5.55 19.21
C THR A 87 10.85 -5.93 20.48
N GLU A 88 9.52 -5.90 20.46
CA GLU A 88 8.69 -6.05 21.66
C GLU A 88 8.25 -7.49 21.88
N TYR A 89 7.66 -8.12 20.87
CA TYR A 89 7.04 -9.44 21.05
C TYR A 89 7.96 -10.62 20.74
N LYS A 90 9.13 -10.38 20.13
CA LYS A 90 10.09 -11.44 19.73
C LYS A 90 9.45 -12.55 18.87
N ILE A 91 8.35 -12.25 18.20
CA ILE A 91 7.60 -13.18 17.33
C ILE A 91 8.41 -13.45 16.06
N GLN A 92 9.18 -12.48 15.57
CA GLN A 92 10.03 -12.67 14.40
C GLN A 92 11.03 -13.83 14.60
N ASP A 93 11.58 -14.00 15.80
CA ASP A 93 12.57 -15.05 16.10
C ASP A 93 11.97 -16.46 15.91
N VAL A 94 10.70 -16.63 16.26
CA VAL A 94 9.95 -17.88 16.04
C VAL A 94 9.84 -18.18 14.54
N PHE A 95 9.55 -17.17 13.72
CA PHE A 95 9.47 -17.35 12.26
C PHE A 95 10.84 -17.58 11.63
N VAL A 96 11.88 -16.92 12.12
CA VAL A 96 13.28 -17.12 11.68
C VAL A 96 13.76 -18.55 11.95
N ALA A 97 13.37 -19.12 13.09
CA ALA A 97 13.67 -20.50 13.48
C ALA A 97 12.81 -21.55 12.74
N SER A 98 11.70 -21.12 12.13
CA SER A 98 10.79 -21.98 11.36
C SER A 98 11.18 -22.03 9.86
N PRO A 99 10.67 -23.01 9.08
CA PRO A 99 10.90 -23.08 7.63
C PRO A 99 10.01 -22.06 6.87
N VAL A 100 10.04 -20.79 7.29
CA VAL A 100 9.34 -19.67 6.67
C VAL A 100 10.37 -18.72 6.06
N SER A 101 10.23 -18.45 4.77
CA SER A 101 11.12 -17.52 4.09
C SER A 101 10.81 -16.06 4.49
N PRO A 102 11.79 -15.14 4.41
CA PRO A 102 11.55 -13.72 4.70
C PRO A 102 10.44 -13.12 3.84
N LEU A 103 10.39 -13.51 2.55
CA LEU A 103 9.34 -13.05 1.64
C LEU A 103 7.98 -13.65 1.96
N THR A 104 7.93 -14.91 2.41
CA THR A 104 6.67 -15.53 2.88
C THR A 104 6.13 -14.78 4.10
N TYR A 105 7.01 -14.44 5.04
CA TYR A 105 6.66 -13.66 6.22
C TYR A 105 6.18 -12.24 5.84
N MET A 106 6.94 -11.54 5.00
CA MET A 106 6.57 -10.23 4.45
C MET A 106 5.18 -10.28 3.79
N MET A 107 4.95 -11.24 2.88
CA MET A 107 3.67 -11.36 2.19
C MET A 107 2.53 -11.69 3.15
N GLY A 108 2.77 -12.51 4.17
CA GLY A 108 1.76 -12.82 5.19
C GLY A 108 1.35 -11.58 5.98
N LEU A 109 2.32 -10.77 6.41
CA LEU A 109 2.03 -9.49 7.08
C LEU A 109 1.41 -8.46 6.13
N ALA A 110 1.84 -8.40 4.87
CA ALA A 110 1.26 -7.48 3.90
C ALA A 110 -0.21 -7.79 3.68
N LEU A 111 -0.54 -9.09 3.57
CA LEU A 111 -1.91 -9.56 3.43
C LEU A 111 -2.71 -9.29 4.69
N SER A 112 -2.09 -9.40 5.88
CA SER A 112 -2.71 -8.99 7.15
C SER A 112 -3.19 -7.55 7.09
N GLU A 113 -2.32 -6.62 6.67
CA GLU A 113 -2.64 -5.20 6.56
C GLU A 113 -3.70 -4.92 5.50
N LEU A 114 -3.64 -5.61 4.35
CA LEU A 114 -4.65 -5.49 3.31
C LEU A 114 -6.03 -5.94 3.79
N LEU A 115 -6.09 -7.07 4.50
CA LEU A 115 -7.33 -7.61 5.07
C LEU A 115 -7.87 -6.72 6.18
N PHE A 116 -6.96 -6.16 6.99
CA PHE A 116 -7.30 -5.21 8.04
C PHE A 116 -7.91 -3.93 7.46
N GLY A 117 -7.32 -3.39 6.40
CA GLY A 117 -7.82 -2.21 5.69
C GLY A 117 -8.98 -2.47 4.71
N LEU A 118 -9.36 -3.74 4.50
CA LEU A 118 -10.25 -4.13 3.40
C LEU A 118 -11.60 -3.40 3.41
N PRO A 119 -12.31 -3.21 4.54
CA PRO A 119 -13.59 -2.50 4.50
C PRO A 119 -13.46 -1.03 4.07
N ALA A 120 -12.41 -0.35 4.53
CA ALA A 120 -12.12 1.03 4.12
C ALA A 120 -11.74 1.10 2.63
N LEU A 121 -10.90 0.16 2.17
CA LEU A 121 -10.49 0.08 0.77
C LEU A 121 -11.66 -0.24 -0.16
N ILE A 122 -12.57 -1.13 0.25
CA ILE A 122 -13.80 -1.42 -0.51
C ILE A 122 -14.65 -0.15 -0.62
N ALA A 123 -14.89 0.55 0.49
CA ALA A 123 -15.68 1.78 0.47
C ALA A 123 -15.06 2.86 -0.44
N LEU A 124 -13.74 3.09 -0.34
CA LEU A 124 -13.04 4.06 -1.20
C LEU A 124 -13.01 3.64 -2.67
N ALA A 125 -12.79 2.35 -2.96
CA ALA A 125 -12.85 1.81 -4.32
C ALA A 125 -14.27 1.93 -4.90
N SER A 126 -15.31 1.69 -4.10
CA SER A 126 -16.70 1.93 -4.49
C SER A 126 -16.95 3.41 -4.81
N LEU A 127 -16.38 4.34 -4.04
CA LEU A 127 -16.46 5.77 -4.36
C LEU A 127 -15.77 6.10 -5.69
N VAL A 128 -14.60 5.53 -5.99
CA VAL A 128 -13.94 5.69 -7.31
C VAL A 128 -14.88 5.25 -8.44
N MET A 129 -15.59 4.13 -8.26
CA MET A 129 -16.58 3.66 -9.25
C MET A 129 -17.79 4.59 -9.36
N LEU A 130 -18.27 5.14 -8.24
CA LEU A 130 -19.43 6.05 -8.22
C LEU A 130 -19.13 7.42 -8.84
N PHE A 131 -17.90 7.92 -8.71
CA PHE A 131 -17.47 9.24 -9.19
C PHE A 131 -16.82 9.21 -10.59
N GLY A 132 -17.06 8.17 -11.40
CA GLY A 132 -16.68 8.16 -12.82
C GLY A 132 -16.13 6.83 -13.34
N GLY A 133 -15.80 5.88 -12.46
CA GLY A 133 -15.32 4.56 -12.89
C GLY A 133 -16.37 3.75 -13.66
N SER A 134 -15.95 3.09 -14.74
CA SER A 134 -16.79 2.17 -15.53
C SER A 134 -16.57 0.71 -15.13
N VAL A 135 -17.55 -0.18 -15.31
CA VAL A 135 -17.36 -1.62 -15.02
C VAL A 135 -16.15 -2.22 -15.76
N SER A 136 -15.83 -1.70 -16.95
CA SER A 136 -14.64 -2.07 -17.72
C SER A 136 -13.31 -1.65 -17.09
N SER A 137 -13.30 -0.67 -16.19
CA SER A 137 -12.09 -0.21 -15.50
C SER A 137 -11.75 -1.02 -14.24
N ILE A 138 -12.65 -1.91 -13.77
CA ILE A 138 -12.46 -2.71 -12.55
C ILE A 138 -11.14 -3.49 -12.56
N PRO A 139 -10.73 -4.18 -13.64
CA PRO A 139 -9.45 -4.88 -13.67
C PRO A 139 -8.26 -3.93 -13.46
N LEU A 140 -8.32 -2.73 -14.05
CA LEU A 140 -7.29 -1.71 -13.88
C LEU A 140 -7.28 -1.14 -12.46
N LEU A 141 -8.45 -0.92 -11.84
CA LEU A 141 -8.57 -0.48 -10.46
C LEU A 141 -7.97 -1.51 -9.49
N VAL A 142 -8.30 -2.78 -9.66
CA VAL A 142 -7.72 -3.89 -8.86
C VAL A 142 -6.21 -3.96 -9.05
N ALA A 143 -5.72 -3.87 -10.30
CA ALA A 143 -4.29 -3.86 -10.56
C ALA A 143 -3.59 -2.64 -9.90
N THR A 144 -4.20 -1.46 -9.97
CA THR A 144 -3.69 -0.23 -9.33
C THR A 144 -3.58 -0.41 -7.81
N ILE A 145 -4.63 -0.94 -7.17
CA ILE A 145 -4.65 -1.25 -5.74
C ILE A 145 -3.51 -2.19 -5.37
N LEU A 146 -3.36 -3.31 -6.08
CA LEU A 146 -2.35 -4.33 -5.78
C LEU A 146 -0.93 -3.83 -6.02
N LEU A 147 -0.70 -3.03 -7.06
CA LEU A 147 0.61 -2.46 -7.37
C LEU A 147 1.06 -1.47 -6.30
N ILE A 148 0.17 -0.57 -5.85
CA ILE A 148 0.48 0.41 -4.81
C ILE A 148 0.70 -0.31 -3.48
N TRP A 149 -0.26 -1.13 -3.05
CA TRP A 149 -0.16 -1.86 -1.79
C TRP A 149 1.10 -2.73 -1.74
N GLY A 150 1.39 -3.49 -2.80
CA GLY A 150 2.57 -4.35 -2.87
C GLY A 150 3.88 -3.57 -2.81
N SER A 151 3.97 -2.45 -3.54
CA SER A 151 5.15 -1.57 -3.56
C SER A 151 5.40 -0.99 -2.16
N MET A 152 4.35 -0.46 -1.53
CA MET A 152 4.44 0.17 -0.21
C MET A 152 4.73 -0.87 0.90
N SER A 153 4.16 -2.08 0.79
CA SER A 153 4.46 -3.20 1.69
C SER A 153 5.93 -3.62 1.60
N ALA A 154 6.46 -3.76 0.40
CA ALA A 154 7.87 -4.09 0.21
C ALA A 154 8.81 -2.99 0.74
N MET A 155 8.44 -1.71 0.55
CA MET A 155 9.17 -0.58 1.11
C MET A 155 9.12 -0.59 2.65
N GLY A 156 7.94 -0.78 3.25
CA GLY A 156 7.75 -0.87 4.69
C GLY A 156 8.59 -1.99 5.32
N PHE A 157 8.63 -3.16 4.66
CA PHE A 157 9.47 -4.30 5.06
C PHE A 157 10.96 -3.97 5.01
N PHE A 158 11.40 -3.35 3.91
CA PHE A 158 12.80 -2.97 3.73
C PHE A 158 13.25 -1.99 4.82
N LEU A 159 12.46 -0.94 5.07
CA LEU A 159 12.76 0.07 6.09
C LEU A 159 12.83 -0.55 7.48
N SER A 160 11.82 -1.33 7.89
CA SER A 160 11.73 -1.92 9.22
C SER A 160 12.86 -2.91 9.51
N SER A 161 13.32 -3.65 8.49
CA SER A 161 14.40 -4.62 8.67
C SER A 161 15.71 -3.97 9.17
N HIS A 162 15.96 -2.70 8.84
CA HIS A 162 17.16 -1.95 9.23
C HIS A 162 17.03 -1.22 10.58
N MET A 163 15.87 -1.32 11.23
CA MET A 163 15.60 -0.61 12.47
C MET A 163 15.77 -1.52 13.68
N LEU A 164 16.43 -0.98 14.70
CA LEU A 164 16.67 -1.65 15.98
C LEU A 164 15.67 -1.22 17.07
N HIS A 165 15.06 -0.04 16.91
CA HIS A 165 14.13 0.52 17.89
C HIS A 165 12.80 0.87 17.23
N MET A 166 11.70 0.43 17.84
CA MET A 166 10.34 0.69 17.37
C MET A 166 10.09 2.19 17.13
N ARG A 167 10.52 3.05 18.06
CA ARG A 167 10.32 4.50 17.92
C ARG A 167 10.94 5.07 16.64
N ASN A 168 12.15 4.64 16.31
CA ASN A 168 12.82 5.09 15.08
C ASN A 168 12.08 4.58 13.85
N ALA A 169 11.55 3.35 13.92
CA ALA A 169 10.77 2.78 12.84
C ALA A 169 9.46 3.51 12.59
N THR A 170 8.71 3.84 13.65
CA THR A 170 7.51 4.67 13.56
C THR A 170 7.81 6.01 12.92
N GLN A 171 8.84 6.70 13.37
CA GLN A 171 9.18 8.03 12.84
C GLN A 171 9.55 8.01 11.36
N VAL A 172 10.42 7.08 10.94
CA VAL A 172 10.85 7.01 9.53
C VAL A 172 9.69 6.60 8.62
N ILE A 173 8.87 5.63 9.04
CA ILE A 173 7.74 5.18 8.24
C ILE A 173 6.67 6.28 8.14
N SER A 174 6.38 6.99 9.22
CA SER A 174 5.48 8.16 9.18
C SER A 174 6.03 9.26 8.27
N PHE A 175 7.33 9.53 8.32
CA PHE A 175 7.98 10.51 7.45
C PHE A 175 7.87 10.14 5.97
N VAL A 176 8.16 8.87 5.63
CA VAL A 176 8.00 8.34 4.27
C VAL A 176 6.55 8.41 3.81
N ASN A 177 5.59 8.08 4.68
CA ASN A 177 4.17 8.18 4.37
C ASN A 177 3.78 9.61 3.96
N VAL A 178 4.18 10.62 4.72
CA VAL A 178 3.90 12.03 4.40
C VAL A 178 4.53 12.44 3.07
N ILE A 179 5.78 12.05 2.81
CA ILE A 179 6.47 12.33 1.54
C ILE A 179 5.72 11.73 0.36
N LEU A 180 5.14 10.54 0.52
CA LEU A 180 4.46 9.84 -0.57
C LEU A 180 3.00 10.27 -0.73
N THR A 181 2.34 10.76 0.31
CA THR A 181 0.90 11.08 0.25
C THR A 181 0.59 12.57 0.10
N ILE A 182 1.47 13.45 0.59
CA ILE A 182 1.19 14.90 0.64
C ILE A 182 1.97 15.69 -0.41
N LEU A 183 3.27 15.43 -0.56
CA LEU A 183 4.10 16.15 -1.54
C LEU A 183 3.68 15.90 -3.00
N PRO A 184 3.33 14.66 -3.41
CA PRO A 184 2.97 14.39 -4.79
C PRO A 184 1.52 14.88 -5.04
N PRO A 185 1.12 15.09 -6.31
CA PRO A 185 -0.23 15.49 -6.69
C PRO A 185 -1.23 14.33 -6.50
N VAL A 186 -1.47 13.95 -5.25
CA VAL A 186 -2.38 12.87 -4.85
C VAL A 186 -3.81 13.40 -4.74
N PHE A 187 -3.97 14.62 -4.23
CA PHE A 187 -5.26 15.25 -3.95
C PHE A 187 -5.59 16.44 -4.85
N TYR A 188 -4.78 16.70 -5.88
CA TYR A 188 -4.94 17.85 -6.77
C TYR A 188 -4.30 17.56 -8.15
N PRO A 189 -4.68 18.32 -9.20
CA PRO A 189 -4.06 18.20 -10.53
C PRO A 189 -2.57 18.57 -10.48
N ILE A 190 -1.72 17.88 -11.23
CA ILE A 190 -0.29 18.22 -11.32
C ILE A 190 -0.05 19.65 -11.82
N THR A 191 -0.98 20.19 -12.61
CA THR A 191 -0.91 21.56 -13.16
C THR A 191 -0.99 22.66 -12.10
N PHE A 192 -1.38 22.33 -10.86
CA PHE A 192 -1.35 23.28 -9.74
C PHE A 192 0.04 23.40 -9.11
N MET A 193 0.97 22.50 -9.44
CA MET A 193 2.35 22.53 -8.97
C MET A 193 3.21 23.39 -9.90
N PRO A 194 4.18 24.17 -9.36
CA PRO A 194 5.20 24.84 -10.17
C PRO A 194 5.92 23.88 -11.11
N MET A 195 6.16 24.31 -12.36
CA MET A 195 6.69 23.45 -13.42
C MET A 195 8.08 22.86 -13.07
N GLU A 196 8.85 23.58 -12.24
CA GLU A 196 10.16 23.18 -11.75
C GLU A 196 10.12 21.93 -10.87
N LEU A 197 8.98 21.68 -10.20
CA LEU A 197 8.79 20.53 -9.31
C LEU A 197 8.19 19.30 -10.03
N TRP A 198 7.76 19.44 -11.28
CA TRP A 198 7.15 18.33 -12.02
C TRP A 198 8.07 17.11 -12.14
N PRO A 199 9.40 17.23 -12.39
CA PRO A 199 10.28 16.07 -12.44
C PRO A 199 10.30 15.30 -11.10
N LEU A 200 10.28 16.02 -9.98
CA LEU A 200 10.23 15.41 -8.66
C LEU A 200 8.87 14.74 -8.41
N ALA A 201 7.77 15.38 -8.82
CA ALA A 201 6.45 14.78 -8.74
C ALA A 201 6.36 13.49 -9.56
N TYR A 202 6.81 13.47 -10.82
CA TYR A 202 6.82 12.25 -11.64
C TYR A 202 7.77 11.18 -11.14
N ALA A 203 8.80 11.54 -10.37
CA ALA A 203 9.60 10.53 -9.69
C ALA A 203 8.79 9.76 -8.64
N MET A 204 7.72 10.33 -8.06
CA MET A 204 6.99 9.71 -6.96
C MET A 204 6.02 8.61 -7.46
N PRO A 205 6.03 7.39 -6.86
CA PRO A 205 5.12 6.32 -7.28
C PRO A 205 3.65 6.70 -7.13
N THR A 206 3.32 7.52 -6.14
CA THR A 206 1.95 7.94 -5.84
C THR A 206 1.39 8.96 -6.83
N THR A 207 2.24 9.68 -7.57
CA THR A 207 1.82 10.51 -8.71
C THR A 207 1.24 9.64 -9.82
N HIS A 208 1.93 8.56 -10.18
CA HIS A 208 1.42 7.65 -11.20
C HIS A 208 0.18 6.91 -10.71
N ALA A 209 0.08 6.63 -9.41
CA ALA A 209 -1.11 6.04 -8.79
C ALA A 209 -2.32 6.97 -8.92
N SER A 210 -2.17 8.25 -8.56
CA SER A 210 -3.26 9.22 -8.63
C SER A 210 -3.68 9.45 -10.08
N LEU A 211 -2.74 9.56 -11.02
CA LEU A 211 -3.04 9.70 -12.45
C LEU A 211 -3.77 8.48 -13.02
N MET A 212 -3.42 7.25 -12.59
CA MET A 212 -4.16 6.04 -12.99
C MET A 212 -5.60 6.04 -12.46
N LEU A 213 -5.83 6.48 -11.22
CA LEU A 213 -7.18 6.62 -10.67
C LEU A 213 -7.97 7.74 -11.37
N GLN A 214 -7.35 8.87 -11.67
CA GLN A 214 -7.96 9.95 -12.46
C GLN A 214 -8.35 9.46 -13.86
N TYR A 215 -7.50 8.66 -14.50
CA TYR A 215 -7.81 8.00 -15.77
C TYR A 215 -9.01 7.04 -15.63
N ILE A 216 -9.03 6.21 -14.58
CA ILE A 216 -10.16 5.31 -14.28
C ILE A 216 -11.48 6.08 -14.14
N MET A 217 -11.43 7.26 -13.51
CA MET A 217 -12.59 8.12 -13.26
C MET A 217 -12.96 9.02 -14.45
N GLY A 218 -12.22 8.95 -15.56
CA GLY A 218 -12.49 9.75 -16.76
C GLY A 218 -12.26 11.25 -16.58
N MET A 219 -11.29 11.64 -15.75
CA MET A 219 -11.00 13.05 -15.46
C MET A 219 -10.15 13.70 -16.55
N ASP A 220 -10.51 14.90 -16.99
CA ASP A 220 -9.83 15.66 -18.05
C ASP A 220 -8.53 16.36 -17.61
N THR A 221 -7.95 15.97 -16.48
CA THR A 221 -6.79 16.64 -15.87
C THR A 221 -5.46 15.90 -16.05
N LEU A 222 -5.47 14.91 -16.94
CA LEU A 222 -4.27 14.15 -17.28
C LEU A 222 -3.27 15.03 -18.04
N PRO A 223 -2.02 15.13 -17.58
CA PRO A 223 -1.01 15.99 -18.20
C PRO A 223 -0.60 15.49 -19.59
N GLU A 224 -0.28 16.45 -20.49
CA GLU A 224 0.20 16.17 -21.83
C GLU A 224 1.48 15.30 -21.79
N GLY A 225 1.47 14.19 -22.52
CA GLY A 225 2.59 13.23 -22.57
C GLY A 225 2.55 12.11 -21.54
N TRP A 226 1.65 12.15 -20.55
CA TRP A 226 1.38 10.97 -19.72
C TRP A 226 0.45 10.01 -20.45
N SER A 227 0.72 8.71 -20.32
CA SER A 227 -0.17 7.65 -20.82
C SER A 227 -0.38 6.59 -19.75
N LEU A 228 -1.52 5.89 -19.85
CA LEU A 228 -1.83 4.77 -18.96
C LEU A 228 -0.71 3.72 -18.96
N GLY A 229 -0.18 3.37 -20.15
CA GLY A 229 0.90 2.41 -20.29
C GLY A 229 2.17 2.84 -19.56
N PHE A 230 2.52 4.12 -19.64
CA PHE A 230 3.66 4.69 -18.91
C PHE A 230 3.43 4.65 -17.39
N GLY A 231 2.27 5.10 -16.91
CA GLY A 231 1.95 5.05 -15.48
C GLY A 231 1.96 3.65 -14.91
N PHE A 232 1.38 2.69 -15.63
CA PHE A 232 1.38 1.28 -15.25
C PHE A 232 2.81 0.70 -15.20
N ALA A 233 3.64 0.99 -16.22
CA ALA A 233 5.03 0.54 -16.25
C ALA A 233 5.85 1.10 -15.07
N VAL A 234 5.65 2.36 -14.71
CA VAL A 234 6.30 2.97 -13.54
C VAL A 234 5.89 2.26 -12.24
N GLN A 235 4.60 1.97 -12.06
CA GLN A 235 4.14 1.22 -10.89
C GLN A 235 4.73 -0.19 -10.79
N VAL A 236 4.77 -0.90 -11.92
CA VAL A 236 5.40 -2.23 -11.99
C VAL A 236 6.89 -2.14 -11.68
N ALA A 237 7.59 -1.14 -12.21
CA ALA A 237 9.00 -0.92 -11.93
C ALA A 237 9.24 -0.65 -10.43
N TYR A 238 8.39 0.14 -9.78
CA TYR A 238 8.45 0.38 -8.34
C TYR A 238 8.22 -0.88 -7.52
N LEU A 239 7.21 -1.68 -7.86
CA LEU A 239 6.95 -2.95 -7.19
C LEU A 239 8.16 -3.88 -7.30
N ILE A 240 8.68 -4.07 -8.51
CA ILE A 240 9.84 -4.93 -8.75
C ILE A 240 11.05 -4.40 -7.99
N GLY A 241 11.32 -3.09 -8.06
CA GLY A 241 12.44 -2.45 -7.39
C GLY A 241 12.39 -2.61 -5.88
N PHE A 242 11.25 -2.31 -5.24
CA PHE A 242 11.11 -2.44 -3.80
C PHE A 242 11.11 -3.89 -3.33
N VAL A 243 10.49 -4.81 -4.07
CA VAL A 243 10.57 -6.26 -3.76
C VAL A 243 12.00 -6.77 -3.91
N ALA A 244 12.75 -6.31 -4.92
CA ALA A 244 14.15 -6.66 -5.09
C ALA A 244 15.02 -6.13 -3.92
N LEU A 245 14.79 -4.89 -3.48
CA LEU A 245 15.46 -4.32 -2.31
C LEU A 245 15.10 -5.10 -1.03
N ALA A 246 13.82 -5.36 -0.79
CA ALA A 246 13.34 -6.17 0.32
C ALA A 246 13.97 -7.58 0.32
N LYS A 247 14.08 -8.23 -0.83
CA LYS A 247 14.66 -9.57 -0.95
C LYS A 247 16.18 -9.59 -0.72
N THR A 248 16.90 -8.60 -1.27
CA THR A 248 18.37 -8.65 -1.35
C THR A 248 19.08 -7.91 -0.23
N LYS A 249 18.44 -6.91 0.37
CA LYS A 249 19.06 -6.01 1.35
C LYS A 249 18.37 -6.03 2.72
N ALA A 250 17.21 -6.65 2.88
CA ALA A 250 16.57 -6.70 4.19
C ALA A 250 17.34 -7.61 5.17
N ILE A 251 17.49 -7.13 6.40
CA ILE A 251 18.12 -7.87 7.49
C ILE A 251 17.08 -8.79 8.13
N TRP A 252 17.11 -10.08 7.78
CA TRP A 252 16.16 -11.08 8.28
C TRP A 252 16.62 -11.80 9.56
N ARG A 253 17.94 -12.04 9.67
CA ARG A 253 18.57 -12.72 10.81
C ARG A 253 19.56 -11.76 11.47
N GLU A 254 19.60 -11.75 12.79
CA GLU A 254 20.74 -11.15 13.49
C GLU A 254 21.99 -11.95 13.09
N SER A 255 22.98 -11.22 12.54
CA SER A 255 24.30 -11.75 12.19
C SER A 255 25.25 -11.60 13.37
#